data_AF-A0A538FR31-F1
#
_entry.id   AF-A0A538FR31-F1
#
_cell.length_a   1.000
_cell.length_b   1.000
_cell.length_c   1.000
_cell.angle_alpha   90.00
_cell.angle_beta   90.00
_cell.angle_gamma   90.00
#
_symmetry.space_group_name_H-M   'P 1'
#
loop_
_entity.id
_entity.type
_entity.pdbx_description
1 polymer ?
#
loop_
_entity_poly.entity_id
_entity_poly.type
_entity_poly.pdbx_seq_one_letter_code
_entity_poly.pdbx_strand_id
1 'polypeptide(L)'
;MPRRQTVVRVRSDLRRFTDGREEGAVLLSAVDDSAYNALKSIHILLAIVGFGAVFLNGLYTARARRAGGREGLAIAETNFFVSDRVAQYLIYLVFLLGFALVGMSDKLYKFSQPWISVSIVLFLVVIGLVHGMVRPNEKRMIELLRAMAGAPVGAGAPPEAAEYDRLFRRDAAVGMVLDAIVVTIVFLMVFKPT
;
A
#
# COMPACT_ATOMS: atom_id res chain seq x y z
N MET A 1 59.55 35.29 -26.97
CA MET A 1 58.79 35.12 -25.71
C MET A 1 57.43 34.46 -25.96
N PRO A 2 57.22 33.15 -25.71
CA PRO A 2 55.89 32.52 -25.84
C PRO A 2 55.33 31.84 -24.56
N ARG A 3 56.11 31.72 -23.48
CA ARG A 3 55.79 30.89 -22.29
C ARG A 3 54.54 31.32 -21.50
N ARG A 4 54.11 32.58 -21.59
CA ARG A 4 52.97 33.11 -20.81
C ARG A 4 51.62 32.65 -21.34
N GLN A 5 51.48 32.41 -22.64
CA GLN A 5 50.19 32.06 -23.24
C GLN A 5 49.77 30.61 -22.93
N THR A 6 50.74 29.70 -22.83
CA THR A 6 50.47 28.28 -22.53
C THR A 6 49.90 28.08 -21.12
N VAL A 7 50.41 28.80 -20.13
CA VAL A 7 49.96 28.69 -18.73
C VAL A 7 48.52 29.20 -18.55
N VAL A 8 48.13 30.24 -19.31
CA VAL A 8 46.76 30.78 -19.29
C VAL A 8 45.77 29.78 -19.89
N ARG A 9 46.14 29.11 -21.00
CA ARG A 9 45.31 28.07 -21.63
C ARG A 9 45.09 26.87 -20.72
N VAL A 10 46.15 26.35 -20.11
CA VAL A 10 46.03 25.19 -19.21
C VAL A 10 45.13 25.50 -18.00
N ARG A 11 45.22 26.72 -17.46
CA ARG A 11 44.31 27.16 -16.38
C ARG A 11 42.87 27.33 -16.82
N SER A 12 42.60 27.82 -18.04
CA SER A 12 41.23 27.93 -18.55
C SER A 12 40.61 26.56 -18.83
N ASP A 13 41.41 25.62 -19.31
CA ASP A 13 40.96 24.27 -19.64
C ASP A 13 40.64 23.47 -18.37
N LEU A 14 41.48 23.60 -17.33
CA LEU A 14 41.20 23.04 -16.00
C LEU A 14 39.92 23.62 -15.38
N ARG A 15 39.69 24.93 -15.50
CA ARG A 15 38.46 25.57 -14.98
C ARG A 15 37.20 25.10 -15.69
N ARG A 16 37.21 24.97 -17.02
CA ARG A 16 36.07 24.42 -17.77
C ARG A 16 35.77 22.97 -17.38
N PHE A 17 36.80 22.20 -17.10
CA PHE A 17 36.65 20.80 -16.71
C PHE A 17 36.11 20.64 -15.29
N THR A 18 36.46 21.53 -14.37
CA THR A 18 35.85 21.57 -13.03
C THR A 18 34.41 22.08 -13.08
N ASP A 19 34.13 23.16 -13.82
CA ASP A 19 32.77 23.69 -14.00
C ASP A 19 31.82 22.62 -14.57
N GLY A 20 32.22 21.94 -15.66
CA GLY A 20 31.38 20.91 -16.26
C GLY A 20 31.14 19.70 -15.34
N ARG A 21 32.05 19.43 -14.39
CA ARG A 21 31.86 18.40 -13.37
C ARG A 21 30.92 18.85 -12.25
N GLU A 22 31.04 20.10 -11.81
CA GLU A 22 30.17 20.66 -10.78
C GLU A 22 28.75 20.87 -11.30
N GLU A 23 28.58 21.40 -12.52
CA GLU A 23 27.27 21.50 -13.18
C GLU A 23 26.61 20.12 -13.33
N GLY A 24 27.36 19.11 -13.77
CA GLY A 24 26.86 17.73 -13.86
C GLY A 24 26.46 17.14 -12.51
N ALA A 25 27.24 17.40 -11.45
CA ALA A 25 26.94 16.96 -10.10
C ALA A 25 25.70 17.65 -9.52
N VAL A 26 25.55 18.96 -9.74
CA VAL A 26 24.38 19.75 -9.30
C VAL A 26 23.11 19.32 -10.02
N LEU A 27 23.18 19.06 -11.33
CA LEU A 27 22.04 18.54 -12.10
C LEU A 27 21.62 17.15 -11.65
N LEU A 28 22.58 16.25 -11.40
CA LEU A 28 22.29 14.90 -10.88
C LEU A 28 21.66 14.98 -9.48
N SER A 29 22.23 15.76 -8.57
CA SER A 29 21.65 15.91 -7.22
C SER A 29 20.26 16.54 -7.25
N ALA A 30 20.03 17.53 -8.13
CA ALA A 30 18.71 18.15 -8.27
C ALA A 30 17.67 17.19 -8.87
N VAL A 31 18.07 16.32 -9.81
CA VAL A 31 17.22 15.27 -10.36
C VAL A 31 16.95 14.19 -9.31
N ASP A 32 17.94 13.79 -8.52
CA ASP A 32 17.80 12.82 -7.43
C ASP A 32 16.84 13.35 -6.36
N ASP A 33 17.01 14.62 -5.94
CA ASP A 33 16.10 15.28 -4.98
C ASP A 33 14.68 15.42 -5.56
N SER A 34 14.54 15.78 -6.84
CA SER A 34 13.24 15.94 -7.49
C SER A 34 12.52 14.61 -7.68
N ALA A 35 13.25 13.58 -8.14
CA ALA A 35 12.75 12.24 -8.36
C ALA A 35 12.37 11.57 -7.03
N TYR A 36 13.22 11.71 -6.00
CA TYR A 36 12.94 11.22 -4.65
C TYR A 36 11.65 11.85 -4.09
N ASN A 37 11.51 13.18 -4.18
CA ASN A 37 10.33 13.88 -3.68
C ASN A 37 9.06 13.54 -4.46
N ALA A 38 9.15 13.37 -5.79
CA ALA A 38 8.04 12.92 -6.62
C ALA A 38 7.61 11.49 -6.24
N LEU A 39 8.56 10.56 -6.12
CA LEU A 39 8.32 9.17 -5.75
C LEU A 39 7.70 9.08 -4.35
N LYS A 40 8.22 9.86 -3.41
CA LYS A 40 7.70 9.96 -2.04
C LYS A 40 6.26 10.45 -2.02
N SER A 41 5.93 11.46 -2.84
CA SER A 41 4.58 11.99 -2.95
C SER A 41 3.62 10.92 -3.52
N ILE A 42 4.03 10.22 -4.57
CA ILE A 42 3.24 9.11 -5.15
C ILE A 42 3.05 8.00 -4.11
N HIS A 43 4.10 7.58 -3.41
CA HIS A 43 4.02 6.56 -2.36
C HIS A 43 3.00 6.93 -1.28
N ILE A 44 3.02 8.18 -0.79
CA ILE A 44 2.06 8.65 0.22
C ILE A 44 0.64 8.67 -0.34
N LEU A 45 0.42 9.18 -1.56
CA LEU A 45 -0.90 9.19 -2.19
C LEU A 45 -1.47 7.77 -2.36
N LEU A 46 -0.64 6.83 -2.81
CA LEU A 46 -1.04 5.43 -2.94
C LEU A 46 -1.37 4.80 -1.58
N ALA A 47 -0.65 5.17 -0.51
CA ALA A 47 -0.94 4.70 0.84
C ALA A 47 -2.30 5.21 1.32
N ILE A 48 -2.59 6.51 1.12
CA ILE A 48 -3.87 7.11 1.50
C ILE A 48 -5.02 6.43 0.75
N VAL A 49 -4.93 6.30 -0.57
CA VAL A 49 -6.01 5.74 -1.39
C VAL A 49 -6.15 4.23 -1.16
N GLY A 50 -5.04 3.48 -1.16
CA GLY A 50 -5.01 2.04 -1.00
C GLY A 50 -5.51 1.60 0.37
N PHE A 51 -4.89 2.10 1.45
CA PHE A 51 -5.32 1.75 2.81
C PHE A 51 -6.68 2.34 3.16
N GLY A 52 -6.99 3.56 2.71
CA GLY A 52 -8.30 4.17 2.93
C GLY A 52 -9.45 3.37 2.32
N ALA A 53 -9.24 2.77 1.14
CA ALA A 53 -10.25 1.94 0.49
C ALA A 53 -10.56 0.66 1.30
N VAL A 54 -9.55 0.01 1.90
CA VAL A 54 -9.76 -1.23 2.68
C VAL A 54 -10.14 -0.99 4.13
N PHE A 55 -9.80 0.18 4.70
CA PHE A 55 -10.14 0.54 6.08
C PHE A 55 -11.66 0.54 6.35
N LEU A 56 -12.46 0.74 5.30
CA LEU A 56 -13.92 0.73 5.39
C LEU A 56 -14.55 -0.63 5.08
N ASN A 57 -13.77 -1.67 4.80
CA ASN A 57 -14.31 -2.99 4.45
C ASN A 57 -15.25 -3.54 5.53
N GLY A 58 -14.88 -3.42 6.81
CA GLY A 58 -15.74 -3.84 7.92
C GLY A 58 -17.12 -3.16 7.91
N LEU A 59 -17.17 -1.87 7.55
CA LEU A 59 -18.42 -1.12 7.41
C LEU A 59 -19.24 -1.63 6.22
N TYR A 60 -18.62 -1.84 5.06
CA TYR A 60 -19.30 -2.35 3.87
C TYR A 60 -19.83 -3.77 4.08
N THR A 61 -19.05 -4.66 4.68
CA THR A 61 -19.48 -6.03 5.01
C THR A 61 -20.64 -6.01 6.01
N ALA A 62 -20.61 -5.15 7.03
CA ALA A 62 -21.74 -4.99 7.95
C ALA A 62 -22.99 -4.43 7.24
N ARG A 63 -22.82 -3.52 6.28
CA ARG A 63 -23.93 -2.98 5.46
C ARG A 63 -24.53 -4.06 4.56
N ALA A 64 -23.70 -4.86 3.91
CA ALA A 64 -24.11 -6.00 3.10
C ALA A 64 -24.94 -6.99 3.90
N ARG A 65 -24.47 -7.36 5.11
CA ARG A 65 -25.20 -8.25 6.02
C ARG A 65 -26.56 -7.70 6.43
N ARG A 66 -26.66 -6.40 6.72
CA ARG A 66 -27.92 -5.75 7.12
C ARG A 66 -28.92 -5.67 5.96
N ALA A 67 -28.46 -5.40 4.74
CA ALA A 67 -29.33 -5.34 3.57
C ALA A 67 -29.87 -6.73 3.21
N GLY A 68 -29.02 -7.76 3.26
CA GLY A 68 -29.41 -9.13 2.93
C GLY A 68 -29.88 -9.29 1.47
N GLY A 69 -30.24 -10.52 1.09
CA GLY A 69 -30.74 -10.83 -0.24
C GLY A 69 -29.85 -10.32 -1.38
N ARG A 70 -30.48 -9.83 -2.45
CA ARG A 70 -29.78 -9.35 -3.66
C ARG A 70 -29.03 -8.03 -3.44
N GLU A 71 -29.55 -7.15 -2.58
CA GLU A 71 -28.91 -5.86 -2.28
C GLU A 71 -27.61 -6.08 -1.49
N GLY A 72 -27.66 -6.91 -0.45
CA GLY A 72 -26.50 -7.30 0.33
C GLY A 72 -25.43 -7.99 -0.53
N LEU A 73 -25.83 -8.85 -1.46
CA LEU A 73 -24.91 -9.46 -2.43
C LEU A 73 -24.21 -8.41 -3.30
N ALA A 74 -24.95 -7.46 -3.88
CA ALA A 74 -24.36 -6.43 -4.73
C ALA A 74 -23.35 -5.55 -3.97
N ILE A 75 -23.63 -5.20 -2.71
CA ILE A 75 -22.69 -4.46 -1.85
C ILE A 75 -21.44 -5.30 -1.60
N ALA A 76 -21.59 -6.58 -1.25
CA ALA A 76 -20.46 -7.47 -0.97
C ALA A 76 -19.57 -7.69 -2.20
N GLU A 77 -20.16 -7.93 -3.37
CA GLU A 77 -19.43 -8.09 -4.64
C GLU A 77 -18.69 -6.81 -5.04
N THR A 78 -19.32 -5.65 -4.87
CA THR A 78 -18.70 -4.35 -5.16
C THR A 78 -17.53 -4.09 -4.22
N ASN A 79 -17.71 -4.30 -2.92
CA ASN A 79 -16.65 -4.15 -1.94
C ASN A 79 -15.46 -5.06 -2.26
N PHE A 80 -15.74 -6.35 -2.50
CA PHE A 80 -14.72 -7.32 -2.86
C PHE A 80 -13.97 -6.93 -4.15
N PHE A 81 -14.67 -6.46 -5.18
CA PHE A 81 -14.03 -5.97 -6.40
C PHE A 81 -13.06 -4.81 -6.11
N VAL A 82 -13.50 -3.80 -5.37
CA VAL A 82 -12.66 -2.64 -5.03
C VAL A 82 -11.45 -3.08 -4.21
N SER A 83 -11.63 -3.92 -3.19
CA SER A 83 -10.54 -4.41 -2.36
C SER A 83 -9.54 -5.26 -3.15
N ASP A 84 -10.04 -6.24 -3.92
CA ASP A 84 -9.24 -7.27 -4.60
C ASP A 84 -8.54 -6.74 -5.86
N ARG A 85 -9.17 -5.82 -6.59
CA ARG A 85 -8.72 -5.36 -7.91
C ARG A 85 -8.24 -3.93 -7.96
N VAL A 86 -8.56 -3.10 -6.98
CA VAL A 86 -8.10 -1.71 -6.95
C VAL A 86 -7.15 -1.52 -5.78
N ALA A 87 -7.65 -1.62 -4.56
CA ALA A 87 -6.89 -1.30 -3.36
C ALA A 87 -5.66 -2.21 -3.21
N GLN A 88 -5.81 -3.51 -3.47
CA GLN A 88 -4.70 -4.47 -3.36
C GLN A 88 -3.50 -4.09 -4.24
N TYR A 89 -3.72 -3.68 -5.50
CA TYR A 89 -2.60 -3.26 -6.37
C TYR A 89 -1.98 -1.94 -5.91
N LEU A 90 -2.79 -0.98 -5.44
CA LEU A 90 -2.24 0.26 -4.88
C LEU A 90 -1.38 -0.04 -3.65
N ILE A 91 -1.84 -0.93 -2.76
CA ILE A 91 -1.10 -1.35 -1.55
C ILE A 91 0.20 -2.09 -1.92
N TYR A 92 0.21 -2.90 -2.98
CA TYR A 92 1.45 -3.51 -3.49
C TYR A 92 2.44 -2.47 -4.01
N LEU A 93 1.94 -1.47 -4.73
CA LEU A 93 2.77 -0.37 -5.18
C LEU A 93 3.32 0.44 -4.00
N VAL A 94 2.55 0.66 -2.94
CA VAL A 94 3.04 1.29 -1.69
C VAL A 94 4.26 0.52 -1.18
N PHE A 95 4.16 -0.79 -1.04
CA PHE A 95 5.28 -1.61 -0.57
C PHE A 95 6.49 -1.49 -1.50
N LEU A 96 6.31 -1.67 -2.81
CA LEU A 96 7.40 -1.60 -3.79
C LEU A 96 8.08 -0.22 -3.81
N LEU A 97 7.28 0.86 -3.79
CA LEU A 97 7.80 2.23 -3.77
C LEU A 97 8.49 2.55 -2.44
N GLY A 98 8.06 1.95 -1.33
CA GLY A 98 8.74 2.07 -0.04
C GLY A 98 10.17 1.53 -0.11
N PHE A 99 10.37 0.36 -0.73
CA PHE A 99 11.70 -0.20 -0.97
C PHE A 99 12.55 0.70 -1.88
N ALA A 100 11.96 1.21 -2.96
CA ALA A 100 12.65 2.13 -3.87
C ALA A 100 13.12 3.40 -3.15
N LEU A 101 12.27 3.99 -2.30
CA LEU A 101 12.62 5.19 -1.51
C LEU A 101 13.77 4.94 -0.53
N VAL A 102 13.81 3.78 0.13
CA VAL A 102 14.94 3.43 1.01
C VAL A 102 16.22 3.30 0.17
N GLY A 103 16.14 2.67 -1.00
CA GLY A 103 17.27 2.50 -1.92
C GLY A 103 17.83 3.82 -2.47
N MET A 104 16.97 4.81 -2.72
CA MET A 104 17.35 6.13 -3.24
C MET A 104 17.83 7.12 -2.16
N SER A 105 17.76 6.76 -0.87
CA SER A 105 17.96 7.72 0.21
C SER A 105 19.43 8.02 0.59
N ASP A 106 20.41 7.67 -0.27
CA ASP A 106 21.84 7.97 -0.09
C ASP A 106 22.37 7.86 1.36
N LYS A 107 22.04 6.72 2.00
CA LYS A 107 22.40 6.31 3.38
C LYS A 107 21.61 6.96 4.52
N LEU A 108 20.68 7.88 4.24
CA LEU A 108 19.81 8.48 5.27
C LEU A 108 18.91 7.43 5.93
N TYR A 109 18.36 6.51 5.14
CA TYR A 109 17.52 5.43 5.64
C TYR A 109 18.14 4.06 5.35
N LYS A 110 18.03 3.15 6.32
CA LYS A 110 18.56 1.80 6.25
C LYS A 110 17.47 0.82 6.65
N PHE A 111 17.36 -0.32 5.97
CA PHE A 111 16.38 -1.37 6.32
C PHE A 111 16.47 -1.86 7.77
N SER A 112 17.62 -1.68 8.44
CA SER A 112 17.81 -2.02 9.85
C SER A 112 17.16 -1.03 10.83
N GLN A 113 16.65 0.11 10.37
CA GLN A 113 15.96 1.06 11.25
C GLN A 113 14.68 0.39 11.79
N PRO A 114 14.40 0.50 13.10
CA PRO A 114 13.27 -0.21 13.73
C PRO A 114 11.94 0.06 13.05
N TRP A 115 11.63 1.32 12.75
CA TRP A 115 10.37 1.69 12.10
C TRP A 115 10.22 1.12 10.68
N ILE A 116 11.32 0.90 9.93
CA ILE A 116 11.30 0.27 8.60
C ILE A 116 11.12 -1.24 8.72
N SER A 117 12.01 -1.88 9.48
CA SER A 117 12.03 -3.34 9.64
C SER A 117 10.73 -3.87 10.24
N VAL A 118 10.22 -3.24 11.30
CA VAL A 118 8.94 -3.61 11.92
C VAL A 118 7.78 -3.42 10.94
N SER A 119 7.75 -2.31 10.20
CA SER A 119 6.70 -2.08 9.20
C SER A 119 6.71 -3.11 8.07
N ILE A 120 7.89 -3.54 7.61
CA ILE A 120 8.01 -4.60 6.61
C ILE A 120 7.44 -5.90 7.16
N VAL A 121 7.80 -6.30 8.39
CA VAL A 121 7.28 -7.52 9.02
C VAL A 121 5.77 -7.45 9.19
N LEU A 122 5.25 -6.34 9.70
CA LEU A 122 3.81 -6.12 9.85
C LEU A 122 3.08 -6.17 8.49
N PHE A 123 3.67 -5.59 7.44
CA PHE A 123 3.11 -5.66 6.09
C PHE A 123 3.06 -7.10 5.58
N LEU A 124 4.10 -7.90 5.80
CA LEU A 124 4.10 -9.32 5.43
C LEU A 124 3.03 -10.11 6.19
N VAL A 125 2.79 -9.79 7.47
CA VAL A 125 1.68 -10.37 8.25
C VAL A 125 0.34 -10.00 7.62
N VAL A 126 0.13 -8.74 7.23
CA VAL A 126 -1.08 -8.29 6.52
C VAL A 126 -1.28 -9.10 5.23
N ILE A 127 -0.24 -9.21 4.40
CA ILE A 127 -0.30 -9.99 3.16
C ILE A 127 -0.65 -11.45 3.44
N GLY A 128 -0.02 -12.07 4.42
CA GLY A 128 -0.28 -13.45 4.83
C GLY A 128 -1.72 -13.66 5.28
N LEU A 129 -2.25 -12.79 6.13
CA LEU A 129 -3.64 -12.86 6.60
C LEU A 129 -4.65 -12.61 5.48
N VAL A 130 -4.39 -11.63 4.61
CA VAL A 130 -5.28 -11.30 3.50
C VAL A 130 -5.36 -12.47 2.51
N HIS A 131 -4.23 -13.05 2.13
CA HIS A 131 -4.18 -14.13 1.14
C HIS A 131 -4.57 -15.49 1.72
N GLY A 132 -4.15 -15.78 2.95
CA GLY A 132 -4.40 -17.06 3.61
C GLY A 132 -5.78 -17.16 4.24
N MET A 133 -6.40 -16.03 4.63
CA MET A 133 -7.65 -16.05 5.38
C MET A 133 -8.74 -15.15 4.81
N VAL A 134 -8.50 -13.83 4.63
CA VAL A 134 -9.58 -12.87 4.30
C VAL A 134 -10.15 -13.12 2.91
N ARG A 135 -9.31 -13.14 1.87
CA ARG A 135 -9.78 -13.36 0.48
C ARG A 135 -10.57 -14.66 0.30
N PRO A 136 -10.10 -15.84 0.77
CA PRO A 136 -10.90 -17.06 0.65
C PRO A 136 -12.19 -16.99 1.48
N ASN A 137 -12.16 -16.33 2.65
CA ASN A 137 -13.33 -16.12 3.49
C ASN A 137 -14.40 -15.26 2.80
N GLU A 138 -14.01 -14.11 2.24
CA GLU A 138 -14.91 -13.20 1.52
C GLU A 138 -15.52 -13.86 0.28
N LYS A 139 -14.73 -14.60 -0.51
CA LYS A 139 -15.24 -15.38 -1.65
C LYS A 139 -16.32 -16.36 -1.21
N ARG A 140 -16.08 -17.11 -0.13
CA ARG A 140 -17.06 -18.03 0.43
C ARG A 140 -18.30 -17.31 0.94
N MET A 141 -18.15 -16.16 1.59
CA MET A 141 -19.28 -15.34 2.03
C MET A 141 -20.13 -14.86 0.86
N ILE A 142 -19.53 -14.45 -0.26
CA ILE A 142 -20.24 -14.05 -1.48
C ILE A 142 -20.99 -15.24 -2.11
N GLU A 143 -20.39 -16.43 -2.15
CA GLU A 143 -21.05 -17.65 -2.61
C GLU A 143 -22.31 -17.96 -1.77
N LEU A 144 -22.20 -17.88 -0.44
CA LEU A 144 -23.33 -18.11 0.46
C LEU A 144 -24.42 -17.04 0.28
N LEU A 145 -24.05 -15.76 0.15
CA LEU A 145 -24.99 -14.69 -0.17
C LEU A 145 -25.72 -14.95 -1.49
N ARG A 146 -25.01 -15.43 -2.52
CA ARG A 146 -25.61 -15.76 -3.81
C ARG A 146 -26.58 -16.93 -3.71
N ALA A 147 -26.24 -17.98 -2.96
CA ALA A 147 -27.13 -19.11 -2.71
C ALA A 147 -28.42 -18.66 -1.98
N MET A 148 -28.27 -17.86 -0.92
CA MET A 148 -29.42 -17.33 -0.16
C MET A 148 -30.28 -16.37 -0.99
N ALA A 149 -29.68 -15.55 -1.87
CA ALA A 149 -30.41 -14.63 -2.74
C ALA A 149 -31.25 -15.35 -3.82
N GLY A 150 -30.92 -16.61 -4.13
CA GLY A 150 -31.67 -17.47 -5.06
C GLY A 150 -32.69 -18.40 -4.39
N ALA A 151 -32.76 -18.43 -3.06
CA ALA A 151 -33.64 -19.35 -2.33
C ALA A 151 -35.13 -18.98 -2.49
N PRO A 152 -36.04 -19.98 -2.59
CA PRO A 152 -37.48 -19.72 -2.63
C PRO A 152 -37.96 -18.98 -1.39
N VAL A 153 -38.85 -18.01 -1.58
CA VAL A 153 -39.47 -17.27 -0.48
C VAL A 153 -40.25 -18.24 0.42
N GLY A 154 -39.93 -18.24 1.73
CA GLY A 154 -40.63 -19.05 2.72
C GLY A 154 -40.00 -20.41 3.07
N ALA A 155 -38.82 -20.74 2.52
CA ALA A 155 -38.13 -22.02 2.78
C ALA A 155 -37.55 -22.19 4.21
N GLY A 156 -37.85 -21.31 5.16
CA GLY A 156 -37.22 -21.27 6.48
C GLY A 156 -35.79 -20.70 6.43
N ALA A 157 -35.09 -20.69 7.57
CA ALA A 157 -33.72 -20.20 7.64
C ALA A 157 -32.76 -21.18 6.94
N PRO A 158 -32.04 -20.76 5.88
CA PRO A 158 -31.11 -21.63 5.17
C PRO A 158 -29.93 -22.04 6.06
N PRO A 159 -29.44 -23.30 6.00
CA PRO A 159 -28.19 -23.71 6.65
C PRO A 159 -26.99 -22.80 6.33
N GLU A 160 -26.99 -22.21 5.13
CA GLU A 160 -26.02 -21.24 4.63
C GLU A 160 -25.93 -19.99 5.50
N ALA A 161 -27.02 -19.60 6.18
CA ALA A 161 -27.04 -18.42 7.04
C ALA A 161 -26.15 -18.59 8.28
N ALA A 162 -26.12 -19.79 8.88
CA ALA A 162 -25.28 -20.07 10.04
C ALA A 162 -23.79 -20.13 9.67
N GLU A 163 -23.46 -20.69 8.50
CA GLU A 163 -22.11 -20.64 7.96
C GLU A 163 -21.68 -19.19 7.68
N TYR A 164 -22.52 -18.42 6.99
CA TYR A 164 -22.26 -17.02 6.67
C TYR A 164 -21.99 -16.19 7.93
N ASP A 165 -22.82 -16.33 8.98
CA ASP A 165 -22.65 -15.60 10.23
C ASP A 165 -21.33 -15.94 10.94
N ARG A 166 -20.90 -17.22 10.89
CA ARG A 166 -19.60 -17.63 11.44
C ARG A 166 -18.45 -16.98 10.69
N LEU A 167 -18.49 -16.99 9.35
CA LEU A 167 -17.47 -16.38 8.50
C LEU A 167 -17.43 -14.87 8.67
N PHE A 168 -18.60 -14.21 8.74
CA PHE A 168 -18.72 -12.78 8.99
C PHE A 168 -18.07 -12.37 10.31
N ARG A 169 -18.32 -13.10 11.41
CA ARG A 169 -17.70 -12.78 12.71
C ARG A 169 -16.18 -12.93 12.67
N ARG A 170 -15.69 -13.97 12.00
CA ARG A 170 -14.24 -14.19 11.80
C ARG A 170 -13.63 -13.06 10.96
N ASP A 171 -14.31 -12.67 9.89
CA ASP A 171 -13.90 -11.58 9.01
C ASP A 171 -13.81 -10.26 9.78
N ALA A 172 -14.86 -9.92 10.54
CA ALA A 172 -14.90 -8.70 11.35
C ALA A 172 -13.78 -8.68 12.41
N ALA A 173 -13.51 -9.80 13.08
CA ALA A 173 -12.44 -9.90 14.06
C ALA A 173 -11.06 -9.67 13.43
N VAL A 174 -10.78 -10.32 12.29
CA VAL A 174 -9.49 -10.15 11.61
C VAL A 174 -9.36 -8.80 10.92
N GLY A 175 -10.46 -8.25 10.39
CA GLY A 175 -10.51 -6.89 9.85
C GLY A 175 -10.04 -5.86 10.88
N MET A 176 -10.57 -5.91 12.10
CA MET A 176 -10.11 -5.00 13.19
C MET A 176 -8.61 -5.15 13.49
N VAL A 177 -8.10 -6.38 13.47
CA VAL A 177 -6.65 -6.62 13.67
C VAL A 177 -5.84 -6.05 12.51
N LEU A 178 -6.28 -6.25 11.27
CA LEU A 178 -5.63 -5.70 10.08
C LEU A 178 -5.62 -4.17 10.10
N ASP A 179 -6.73 -3.54 10.45
CA ASP A 179 -6.83 -2.08 10.56
C ASP A 179 -5.87 -1.56 11.64
N ALA A 180 -5.80 -2.21 12.81
CA ALA A 180 -4.86 -1.85 13.86
C ALA A 180 -3.39 -1.98 13.39
N ILE A 181 -3.06 -3.05 12.65
CA ILE A 181 -1.73 -3.24 12.07
C ILE A 181 -1.42 -2.14 11.04
N VAL A 182 -2.37 -1.82 10.14
CA VAL A 182 -2.19 -0.77 9.13
C VAL A 182 -1.99 0.60 9.78
N VAL A 183 -2.81 0.95 10.78
CA VAL A 183 -2.63 2.18 11.56
C VAL A 183 -1.25 2.21 12.23
N THR A 184 -0.79 1.08 12.76
CA THR A 184 0.56 0.97 13.34
C THR A 184 1.65 1.19 12.29
N ILE A 185 1.54 0.59 11.10
CA ILE A 185 2.47 0.80 9.99
C ILE A 185 2.50 2.28 9.59
N VAL A 186 1.34 2.92 9.43
CA VAL A 186 1.25 4.34 9.08
C VAL A 186 1.89 5.20 10.16
N PHE A 187 1.63 4.92 11.45
CA PHE A 187 2.27 5.63 12.56
C PHE A 187 3.80 5.53 12.48
N LEU A 188 4.34 4.33 12.31
CA LEU A 188 5.79 4.12 12.19
C LEU A 188 6.39 4.88 11.01
N MET A 189 5.71 4.89 9.85
CA MET A 189 6.18 5.57 8.64
C MET A 189 6.10 7.10 8.72
N VAL A 190 5.12 7.62 9.45
CA VAL A 190 4.93 9.07 9.64
C VAL A 190 5.89 9.61 10.69
N PHE A 191 5.91 9.01 11.88
CA PHE A 191 6.65 9.53 13.03
C PHE A 191 8.11 9.05 13.07
N LYS A 192 8.43 7.91 12.43
CA LYS A 192 9.78 7.35 12.32
C LYS A 192 10.52 7.35 13.67
N PRO A 193 9.96 6.71 14.72
CA PRO A 193 10.62 6.62 16.02
C PRO A 193 11.98 5.91 15.85
N THR A 194 12.96 6.40 16.60
CA THR A 194 14.39 6.05 16.44
C THR A 194 14.71 4.60 16.79
#